data_AF-A0A847ANB0-F1
#
_entry.id   AF-A0A847ANB0-F1
#
_cell.length_a   1.000
_cell.length_b   1.000
_cell.length_c   1.000
_cell.angle_alpha   90.00
_cell.angle_beta   90.00
_cell.angle_gamma   90.00
#
_symmetry.space_group_name_H-M   'P 1'
#
loop_
_entity.id
_entity.type
_entity.pdbx_description
1 polymer ?
#
loop_
_entity_poly.entity_id
_entity_poly.type
_entity_poly.pdbx_seq_one_letter_code
_entity_poly.pdbx_strand_id
1 'polypeptide(L)'
;FILKMIADEQIPARTFAPKFTGRFNKGVDYVGDVEQFAREFEQDVLVIDYAVKHFGLPENLKLSVHSGSDKFTIYPIIAEIIKKHDKGIHIKTAGTTWLEEVIGLALSGEEGLMVAKEIYINAFNRKEELCEPYADVIDIADSRLPLPEDVTRWTGEKFANTLRHIPGHQDYNPDFRQLIHVGYKVAAEMGERFTGLLKKYSDIVGQCVEENIYERHFKRLFEL
;
A
#
# COMPACT_ATOMS: atom_id res chain seq x y z
N PHE A 1 6.70 26.29 11.03
CA PHE A 1 7.93 26.19 11.86
C PHE A 1 8.97 25.25 11.23
N ILE A 2 8.66 23.95 11.04
CA ILE A 2 9.63 22.97 10.50
C ILE A 2 10.22 23.37 9.14
N LEU A 3 9.37 23.71 8.16
CA LEU A 3 9.83 24.10 6.82
C LEU A 3 10.70 25.37 6.82
N LYS A 4 10.47 26.30 7.76
CA LYS A 4 11.32 27.49 7.94
C LYS A 4 12.72 27.11 8.44
N MET A 5 12.80 26.24 9.43
CA MET A 5 14.09 25.77 9.94
C MET A 5 14.87 24.97 8.89
N ILE A 6 14.19 24.13 8.11
CA ILE A 6 14.80 23.42 6.97
C ILE A 6 15.43 24.41 5.99
N ALA A 7 14.73 25.51 5.70
CA ALA A 7 15.24 26.55 4.82
C ALA A 7 16.43 27.31 5.42
N ASP A 8 16.35 27.67 6.71
CA ASP A 8 17.42 28.40 7.40
C ASP A 8 18.72 27.60 7.47
N GLU A 9 18.61 26.29 7.67
CA GLU A 9 19.73 25.34 7.65
C GLU A 9 20.14 24.91 6.22
N GLN A 10 19.54 25.50 5.19
CA GLN A 10 19.84 25.24 3.77
C GLN A 10 19.72 23.75 3.38
N ILE A 11 18.79 23.03 4.01
CA ILE A 11 18.56 21.61 3.71
C ILE A 11 17.76 21.49 2.41
N PRO A 12 18.25 20.77 1.38
CA PRO A 12 17.61 20.68 0.07
C PRO A 12 16.46 19.66 0.05
N ALA A 13 15.41 19.92 0.85
CA ALA A 13 14.25 19.03 0.95
C ALA A 13 13.46 18.97 -0.37
N ARG A 14 13.16 17.75 -0.84
CA ARG A 14 12.33 17.52 -2.04
C ARG A 14 10.91 17.05 -1.73
N THR A 15 10.71 16.46 -0.56
CA THR A 15 9.40 15.99 -0.12
C THR A 15 9.22 16.25 1.36
N PHE A 16 8.00 16.58 1.77
CA PHE A 16 7.61 16.69 3.17
C PHE A 16 6.45 15.72 3.44
N ALA A 17 6.57 14.87 4.45
CA ALA A 17 5.59 13.83 4.78
C ALA A 17 5.05 14.06 6.20
N PRO A 18 3.97 14.85 6.36
CA PRO A 18 3.29 15.00 7.63
C PRO A 18 2.51 13.72 7.99
N LYS A 19 2.10 13.63 9.25
CA LYS A 19 1.16 12.61 9.70
C LYS A 19 -0.25 13.17 9.60
N PHE A 20 -1.09 12.56 8.78
CA PHE A 20 -2.51 12.90 8.67
C PHE A 20 -3.32 12.24 9.78
N THR A 21 -4.48 12.83 10.11
CA THR A 21 -5.47 12.20 10.98
C THR A 21 -6.10 10.98 10.31
N GLY A 22 -6.51 10.01 11.12
CA GLY A 22 -7.03 8.71 10.69
C GLY A 22 -5.93 7.65 10.60
N ARG A 23 -6.27 6.52 9.98
CA ARG A 23 -5.40 5.33 9.93
C ARG A 23 -4.96 5.07 8.49
N PHE A 24 -3.64 5.07 8.30
CA PHE A 24 -2.98 4.71 7.04
C PHE A 24 -2.40 3.30 7.13
N ASN A 25 -3.30 2.35 7.37
CA ASN A 25 -2.94 0.95 7.57
C ASN A 25 -2.29 0.34 6.31
N LYS A 26 -1.38 -0.62 6.52
CA LYS A 26 -0.68 -1.30 5.43
C LYS A 26 -1.64 -2.12 4.59
N GLY A 27 -1.53 -2.04 3.26
CA GLY A 27 -2.28 -2.86 2.31
C GLY A 27 -3.80 -2.68 2.27
N VAL A 28 -4.38 -1.70 2.95
CA VAL A 28 -5.85 -1.50 2.99
C VAL A 28 -6.21 -0.02 2.81
N ASP A 29 -7.49 0.28 2.66
CA ASP A 29 -7.97 1.66 2.49
C ASP A 29 -7.78 2.53 3.75
N TYR A 30 -7.97 3.83 3.58
CA TYR A 30 -7.99 4.81 4.65
C TYR A 30 -9.17 4.56 5.59
N VAL A 31 -8.94 4.69 6.90
CA VAL A 31 -10.01 4.64 7.93
C VAL A 31 -9.97 5.93 8.74
N GLY A 32 -11.04 6.72 8.66
CA GLY A 32 -11.16 8.00 9.37
C GLY A 32 -12.21 8.92 8.76
N ASP A 33 -12.25 10.17 9.23
CA ASP A 33 -13.09 11.22 8.67
C ASP A 33 -12.44 11.77 7.39
N VAL A 34 -13.10 11.47 6.26
CA VAL A 34 -12.66 11.84 4.92
C VAL A 34 -12.69 13.36 4.70
N GLU A 35 -13.64 14.07 5.30
CA GLU A 35 -13.70 15.54 5.20
C GLU A 35 -12.59 16.19 6.02
N GLN A 36 -12.28 15.61 7.19
CA GLN A 36 -11.13 16.05 7.97
C GLN A 36 -9.83 15.85 7.19
N PHE A 37 -9.63 14.67 6.59
CA PHE A 37 -8.47 14.40 5.74
C PHE A 37 -8.36 15.45 4.61
N ALA A 38 -9.47 15.75 3.91
CA ALA A 38 -9.47 16.73 2.83
C ALA A 38 -8.99 18.12 3.29
N ARG A 39 -9.49 18.58 4.45
CA ARG A 39 -9.08 19.88 5.04
C ARG A 39 -7.60 19.88 5.41
N GLU A 40 -7.12 18.85 6.11
CA GLU A 40 -5.73 18.75 6.53
C GLU A 40 -4.78 18.66 5.33
N PHE A 41 -5.11 17.83 4.35
CA PHE A 41 -4.32 17.66 3.14
C PHE A 41 -4.21 18.96 2.34
N GLU A 42 -5.32 19.69 2.15
CA GLU A 42 -5.30 20.98 1.46
C GLU A 42 -4.48 22.03 2.23
N GLN A 43 -4.62 22.08 3.56
CA GLN A 43 -3.82 22.98 4.40
C GLN A 43 -2.31 22.68 4.27
N ASP A 44 -1.91 21.41 4.29
CA ASP A 44 -0.51 21.03 4.13
C ASP A 44 0.06 21.41 2.75
N VAL A 45 -0.75 21.26 1.69
CA VAL A 45 -0.39 21.72 0.34
C VAL A 45 -0.16 23.25 0.33
N LEU A 46 -1.05 24.02 0.94
CA LEU A 46 -0.94 25.48 1.02
C LEU A 46 0.24 25.94 1.87
N VAL A 47 0.54 25.24 2.96
CA VAL A 47 1.70 25.52 3.82
C VAL A 47 3.00 25.28 3.06
N ILE A 48 3.09 24.21 2.26
CA ILE A 48 4.25 23.95 1.40
C ILE A 48 4.39 25.04 0.35
N ASP A 49 3.30 25.42 -0.34
CA ASP A 49 3.33 26.50 -1.34
C ASP A 49 3.80 27.83 -0.74
N TYR A 50 3.29 28.17 0.44
CA TYR A 50 3.74 29.35 1.18
C TYR A 50 5.23 29.28 1.49
N ALA A 51 5.71 28.14 2.00
CA ALA A 51 7.11 27.97 2.39
C ALA A 51 8.08 28.05 1.19
N VAL A 52 7.69 27.50 0.04
CA VAL A 52 8.44 27.65 -1.22
C VAL A 52 8.55 29.13 -1.61
N LYS A 53 7.43 29.86 -1.62
CA LYS A 53 7.39 31.27 -2.03
C LYS A 53 8.14 32.23 -1.09
N HIS A 54 8.17 31.94 0.21
CA HIS A 54 8.66 32.89 1.21
C HIS A 54 9.99 32.51 1.85
N PHE A 55 10.36 31.22 1.87
CA PHE A 55 11.57 30.75 2.55
C PHE A 55 12.66 30.25 1.60
N GLY A 56 12.45 30.30 0.28
CA GLY A 56 13.45 29.88 -0.70
C GLY A 56 13.68 28.37 -0.73
N LEU A 57 12.68 27.56 -0.32
CA LEU A 57 12.71 26.11 -0.50
C LEU A 57 12.59 25.75 -1.99
N PRO A 58 13.05 24.55 -2.41
CA PRO A 58 12.98 24.13 -3.80
C PRO A 58 11.56 24.23 -4.39
N GLU A 59 11.43 24.78 -5.59
CA GLU A 59 10.14 24.95 -6.28
C GLU A 59 9.37 23.63 -6.47
N ASN A 60 10.11 22.51 -6.55
CA ASN A 60 9.56 21.18 -6.71
C ASN A 60 9.38 20.42 -5.38
N LEU A 61 9.39 21.10 -4.23
CA LEU A 61 9.05 20.50 -2.94
C LEU A 61 7.59 20.01 -2.97
N LYS A 62 7.39 18.71 -2.74
CA LYS A 62 6.06 18.07 -2.80
C LYS A 62 5.61 17.59 -1.43
N LEU A 63 4.29 17.60 -1.22
CA LEU A 63 3.69 16.82 -0.16
C LEU A 63 3.89 15.33 -0.46
N SER A 64 4.15 14.52 0.56
CA SER A 64 4.43 13.09 0.43
C SER A 64 3.51 12.27 1.31
N VAL A 65 2.69 11.41 0.70
CA VAL A 65 1.81 10.48 1.42
C VAL A 65 2.54 9.15 1.62
N HIS A 66 2.86 8.84 2.88
CA HIS A 66 3.40 7.55 3.28
C HIS A 66 2.28 6.52 3.47
N SER A 67 2.60 5.23 3.26
CA SER A 67 1.57 4.18 3.19
C SER A 67 0.44 4.52 2.21
N GLY A 68 0.79 5.21 1.11
CA GLY A 68 -0.18 5.82 0.22
C GLY A 68 -0.84 4.84 -0.75
N SER A 69 -0.36 3.60 -0.83
CA SER A 69 -0.97 2.54 -1.62
C SER A 69 -2.32 2.09 -1.03
N ASP A 70 -3.23 1.69 -1.91
CA ASP A 70 -4.55 1.13 -1.61
C ASP A 70 -5.51 2.10 -0.92
N LYS A 71 -5.18 3.40 -0.84
CA LYS A 71 -6.00 4.43 -0.20
C LYS A 71 -7.07 5.00 -1.14
N PHE A 72 -7.83 4.11 -1.78
CA PHE A 72 -8.73 4.44 -2.88
C PHE A 72 -9.82 5.45 -2.50
N THR A 73 -10.32 5.44 -1.26
CA THR A 73 -11.34 6.40 -0.81
C THR A 73 -10.84 7.84 -0.85
N ILE A 74 -9.54 8.07 -0.61
CA ILE A 74 -8.97 9.43 -0.53
C ILE A 74 -8.24 9.87 -1.82
N TYR A 75 -8.10 8.99 -2.81
CA TYR A 75 -7.45 9.34 -4.08
C TYR A 75 -8.19 10.46 -4.85
N PRO A 76 -9.53 10.44 -5.00
CA PRO A 76 -10.23 11.54 -5.68
C PRO A 76 -10.00 12.90 -5.00
N ILE A 77 -9.93 12.90 -3.66
CA ILE A 77 -9.70 14.12 -2.87
C ILE A 77 -8.29 14.65 -3.09
N ILE A 78 -7.29 13.76 -3.08
CA ILE A 78 -5.91 14.12 -3.41
C ILE A 78 -5.86 14.69 -4.83
N ALA A 79 -6.49 14.03 -5.80
CA ALA A 79 -6.53 14.46 -7.20
C ALA A 79 -7.10 15.88 -7.34
N GLU A 80 -8.28 16.10 -6.75
CA GLU A 80 -9.00 17.38 -6.80
C GLU A 80 -8.15 18.52 -6.23
N ILE A 81 -7.58 18.34 -5.04
CA ILE A 81 -6.80 19.38 -4.35
C ILE A 81 -5.51 19.68 -5.11
N ILE A 82 -4.80 18.66 -5.57
CA ILE A 82 -3.55 18.82 -6.31
C ILE A 82 -3.80 19.54 -7.64
N LYS A 83 -4.91 19.22 -8.34
CA LYS A 83 -5.34 19.91 -9.55
C LYS A 83 -5.78 21.35 -9.29
N LYS A 84 -6.55 21.59 -8.22
CA LYS A 84 -7.05 22.92 -7.83
C LYS A 84 -5.91 23.92 -7.60
N HIS A 85 -4.80 23.47 -7.01
CA HIS A 85 -3.66 24.33 -6.66
C HIS A 85 -2.47 24.23 -7.62
N ASP A 86 -2.61 23.48 -8.72
CA ASP A 86 -1.54 23.20 -9.70
C ASP A 86 -0.23 22.74 -9.03
N LYS A 87 -0.34 21.67 -8.22
CA LYS A 87 0.77 21.10 -7.47
C LYS A 87 1.16 19.71 -7.94
N GLY A 88 2.33 19.27 -7.49
CA GLY A 88 2.74 17.87 -7.59
C GLY A 88 2.55 17.15 -6.26
N ILE A 89 2.40 15.83 -6.31
CA ILE A 89 2.36 14.96 -5.14
C ILE A 89 3.43 13.87 -5.23
N HIS A 90 3.85 13.36 -4.09
CA HIS A 90 4.62 12.13 -3.97
C HIS A 90 3.81 11.08 -3.21
N ILE A 91 3.57 9.92 -3.82
CA ILE A 91 2.87 8.80 -3.17
C ILE A 91 3.87 7.66 -3.03
N LYS A 92 4.07 7.18 -1.79
CA LYS A 92 4.91 6.00 -1.54
C LYS A 92 4.08 4.72 -1.59
N THR A 93 4.41 3.86 -2.55
CA THR A 93 4.01 2.45 -2.58
C THR A 93 5.24 1.58 -2.23
N ALA A 94 5.01 0.34 -1.79
CA ALA A 94 6.06 -0.65 -1.55
C ALA A 94 5.45 -2.04 -1.38
N GLY A 95 4.83 -2.30 -0.21
CA GLY A 95 4.36 -3.63 0.16
C GLY A 95 3.19 -4.15 -0.68
N THR A 96 2.48 -3.31 -1.41
CA THR A 96 1.46 -3.76 -2.35
C THR A 96 2.04 -4.42 -3.59
N THR A 97 3.22 -4.03 -4.07
CA THR A 97 3.93 -4.77 -5.14
C THR A 97 4.16 -6.23 -4.71
N TRP A 98 4.66 -6.42 -3.48
CA TRP A 98 4.82 -7.74 -2.87
C TRP A 98 3.49 -8.53 -2.82
N LEU A 99 2.38 -7.88 -2.45
CA LEU A 99 1.08 -8.56 -2.45
C LEU A 99 0.65 -9.01 -3.86
N GLU A 100 0.94 -8.20 -4.88
CA GLU A 100 0.64 -8.55 -6.27
C GLU A 100 1.54 -9.66 -6.81
N GLU A 101 2.78 -9.78 -6.34
CA GLU A 101 3.63 -10.93 -6.63
C GLU A 101 3.00 -12.23 -6.10
N VAL A 102 2.49 -12.21 -4.86
CA VAL A 102 1.78 -13.37 -4.28
C VAL A 102 0.48 -13.66 -5.02
N ILE A 103 -0.27 -12.64 -5.44
CA ILE A 103 -1.48 -12.79 -6.29
C ILE A 103 -1.11 -13.43 -7.63
N GLY A 104 -0.05 -12.96 -8.29
CA GLY A 104 0.43 -13.50 -9.55
C GLY A 104 0.81 -14.97 -9.44
N LEU A 105 1.52 -15.35 -8.36
CA LEU A 105 1.83 -16.76 -8.07
C LEU A 105 0.56 -17.58 -7.79
N ALA A 106 -0.41 -17.06 -7.05
CA ALA A 106 -1.66 -17.75 -6.80
C ALA A 106 -2.42 -18.08 -8.10
N LEU A 107 -2.26 -17.25 -9.13
CA LEU A 107 -2.89 -17.41 -10.45
C LEU A 107 -2.03 -18.17 -11.46
N SER A 108 -0.77 -18.54 -11.13
CA SER A 108 0.17 -19.11 -12.10
C SER A 108 0.12 -20.65 -12.24
N GLY A 109 -0.87 -21.28 -11.59
CA GLY A 109 -1.06 -22.73 -11.58
C GLY A 109 -0.75 -23.36 -10.22
N GLU A 110 -0.70 -24.69 -10.18
CA GLU A 110 -0.61 -25.46 -8.92
C GLU A 110 0.66 -25.14 -8.12
N GLU A 111 1.81 -25.03 -8.77
CA GLU A 111 3.10 -24.75 -8.10
C GLU A 111 3.12 -23.37 -7.45
N GLY A 112 2.68 -22.33 -8.17
CA GLY A 112 2.61 -20.97 -7.64
C GLY A 112 1.58 -20.85 -6.52
N LEU A 113 0.41 -21.49 -6.68
CA LEU A 113 -0.63 -21.53 -5.66
C LEU A 113 -0.15 -22.23 -4.38
N MET A 114 0.61 -23.32 -4.51
CA MET A 114 1.19 -24.01 -3.35
C MET A 114 2.07 -23.06 -2.53
N VAL A 115 2.91 -22.26 -3.17
CA VAL A 115 3.77 -21.28 -2.49
C VAL A 115 2.96 -20.14 -1.89
N ALA A 116 1.95 -19.61 -2.59
CA ALA A 116 1.08 -18.57 -2.04
C ALA A 116 0.35 -19.05 -0.77
N LYS A 117 -0.16 -20.29 -0.77
CA LYS A 117 -0.75 -20.93 0.42
C LYS A 117 0.27 -21.12 1.53
N GLU A 118 1.47 -21.61 1.22
CA GLU A 118 2.54 -21.80 2.19
C GLU A 118 2.93 -20.49 2.89
N ILE A 119 3.03 -19.38 2.13
CA ILE A 119 3.27 -18.04 2.68
C ILE A 119 2.20 -17.68 3.70
N TYR A 120 0.92 -17.83 3.35
CA TYR A 120 -0.17 -17.52 4.27
C TYR A 120 -0.15 -18.41 5.52
N ILE A 121 0.00 -19.72 5.37
CA ILE A 121 -0.03 -20.68 6.48
C ILE A 121 1.10 -20.39 7.47
N ASN A 122 2.30 -20.13 6.98
CA ASN A 122 3.43 -19.74 7.82
C ASN A 122 3.22 -18.37 8.47
N ALA A 123 2.67 -17.39 7.74
CA ALA A 123 2.34 -16.09 8.30
C ALA A 123 1.28 -16.19 9.40
N PHE A 124 0.26 -17.02 9.22
CA PHE A 124 -0.78 -17.29 10.23
C PHE A 124 -0.19 -17.89 11.51
N ASN A 125 0.68 -18.88 11.38
CA ASN A 125 1.32 -19.55 12.52
C ASN A 125 2.34 -18.66 13.24
N ARG A 126 2.88 -17.63 12.57
CA ARG A 126 3.87 -16.69 13.12
C ARG A 126 3.33 -15.27 13.27
N LYS A 127 2.01 -15.10 13.26
CA LYS A 127 1.38 -13.78 13.17
C LYS A 127 1.81 -12.84 14.30
N GLU A 128 1.99 -13.34 15.52
CA GLU A 128 2.45 -12.52 16.66
C GLU A 128 3.81 -11.87 16.36
N GLU A 129 4.80 -12.68 15.94
CA GLU A 129 6.14 -12.22 15.55
C GLU A 129 6.09 -11.24 14.38
N LEU A 130 5.29 -11.54 13.35
CA LEU A 130 5.25 -10.76 12.11
C LEU A 130 4.47 -9.45 12.27
N CYS A 131 3.49 -9.40 13.16
CA CYS A 131 2.63 -8.24 13.37
C CYS A 131 3.22 -7.24 14.38
N GLU A 132 4.02 -7.70 15.36
CA GLU A 132 4.54 -6.85 16.44
C GLU A 132 5.26 -5.57 15.95
N PRO A 133 6.16 -5.62 14.96
CA PRO A 133 6.83 -4.41 14.43
C PRO A 133 5.90 -3.46 13.68
N TYR A 134 4.68 -3.91 13.36
CA TYR A 134 3.71 -3.20 12.54
C TYR A 134 2.43 -2.87 13.30
N ALA A 135 2.35 -3.12 14.61
CA ALA A 135 1.14 -3.02 15.42
C ALA A 135 0.42 -1.66 15.26
N ASP A 136 1.19 -0.57 15.15
CA ASP A 136 0.65 0.78 14.98
C ASP A 136 0.04 1.05 13.58
N VAL A 137 0.27 0.18 12.60
CA VAL A 137 -0.07 0.40 11.17
C VAL A 137 -0.79 -0.79 10.54
N ILE A 138 -1.35 -1.69 11.34
CA ILE A 138 -2.24 -2.77 10.94
C ILE A 138 -3.47 -2.82 11.86
N ASP A 139 -4.54 -3.49 11.43
CA ASP A 139 -5.76 -3.66 12.21
C ASP A 139 -6.41 -5.02 11.88
N ILE A 140 -5.72 -6.08 12.32
CA ILE A 140 -6.07 -7.47 12.02
C ILE A 140 -6.94 -8.01 13.16
N ALA A 141 -8.16 -8.40 12.83
CA ALA A 141 -9.01 -9.17 13.72
C ALA A 141 -8.83 -10.67 13.43
N ASP A 142 -8.23 -11.38 14.39
CA ASP A 142 -7.96 -12.82 14.30
C ASP A 142 -9.17 -13.66 13.90
N SER A 143 -10.35 -13.30 14.42
CA SER A 143 -11.62 -13.97 14.10
C SER A 143 -12.05 -13.88 12.63
N ARG A 144 -11.48 -12.94 11.86
CA ARG A 144 -11.75 -12.75 10.43
C ARG A 144 -10.70 -13.42 9.53
N LEU A 145 -9.63 -13.98 10.10
CA LEU A 145 -8.63 -14.70 9.33
C LEU A 145 -9.14 -16.11 8.98
N PRO A 146 -9.09 -16.52 7.70
CA PRO A 146 -9.46 -17.88 7.29
C PRO A 146 -8.49 -18.90 7.89
N LEU A 147 -8.99 -20.06 8.33
CA LEU A 147 -8.12 -21.07 8.90
C LEU A 147 -7.18 -21.65 7.83
N PRO A 148 -5.94 -22.02 8.19
CA PRO A 148 -5.00 -22.71 7.28
C PRO A 148 -5.61 -23.90 6.54
N GLU A 149 -6.45 -24.68 7.23
CA GLU A 149 -7.14 -25.86 6.69
C GLU A 149 -8.09 -25.49 5.54
N ASP A 150 -8.80 -24.37 5.67
CA ASP A 150 -9.70 -23.88 4.63
C ASP A 150 -8.91 -23.36 3.43
N VAL A 151 -7.88 -22.54 3.68
CA VAL A 151 -7.02 -21.95 2.65
C VAL A 151 -6.30 -23.02 1.82
N THR A 152 -5.94 -24.15 2.45
CA THR A 152 -5.34 -25.29 1.75
C THR A 152 -6.23 -25.82 0.62
N ARG A 153 -7.55 -25.72 0.77
CA ARG A 153 -8.56 -26.20 -0.22
C ARG A 153 -8.91 -25.17 -1.28
N TRP A 154 -8.43 -23.94 -1.18
CA TRP A 154 -8.81 -22.87 -2.10
C TRP A 154 -8.23 -23.06 -3.50
N THR A 155 -8.95 -22.56 -4.51
CA THR A 155 -8.42 -22.35 -5.86
C THR A 155 -7.52 -21.12 -5.89
N GLY A 156 -6.74 -20.98 -6.97
CA GLY A 156 -5.93 -19.78 -7.22
C GLY A 156 -6.75 -18.50 -7.25
N GLU A 157 -7.90 -18.54 -7.94
CA GLU A 157 -8.84 -17.42 -8.02
C GLU A 157 -9.37 -17.02 -6.65
N LYS A 158 -9.80 -17.98 -5.82
CA LYS A 158 -10.30 -17.67 -4.47
C LYS A 158 -9.22 -17.02 -3.61
N PHE A 159 -7.99 -17.53 -3.65
CA PHE A 159 -6.85 -16.95 -2.92
C PHE A 159 -6.56 -15.53 -3.42
N ALA A 160 -6.42 -15.35 -4.74
CA ALA A 160 -6.15 -14.08 -5.37
C ALA A 160 -7.23 -13.04 -5.06
N ASN A 161 -8.51 -13.39 -5.18
CA ASN A 161 -9.64 -12.51 -4.90
C ASN A 161 -9.75 -12.14 -3.42
N THR A 162 -9.37 -13.06 -2.53
CA THR A 162 -9.31 -12.77 -1.09
C THR A 162 -8.20 -11.77 -0.76
N LEU A 163 -7.06 -11.91 -1.44
CA LEU A 163 -5.88 -11.05 -1.25
C LEU A 163 -5.99 -9.69 -1.95
N ARG A 164 -6.59 -9.63 -3.14
CA ARG A 164 -6.59 -8.46 -4.01
C ARG A 164 -7.56 -7.40 -3.50
N HIS A 165 -7.06 -6.18 -3.28
CA HIS A 165 -7.92 -5.06 -2.91
C HIS A 165 -8.76 -4.60 -4.10
N ILE A 166 -9.97 -5.15 -4.20
CA ILE A 166 -11.05 -4.71 -5.09
C ILE A 166 -12.21 -4.26 -4.20
N PRO A 167 -12.51 -2.94 -4.15
CA PRO A 167 -13.65 -2.44 -3.38
C PRO A 167 -14.95 -3.16 -3.72
N GLY A 168 -15.65 -3.68 -2.71
CA GLY A 168 -16.92 -4.39 -2.85
C GLY A 168 -16.84 -5.84 -3.34
N HIS A 169 -15.65 -6.38 -3.62
CA HIS A 169 -15.52 -7.79 -4.01
C HIS A 169 -15.85 -8.71 -2.83
N GLN A 170 -16.75 -9.68 -3.04
CA GLN A 170 -17.27 -10.55 -1.97
C GLN A 170 -16.19 -11.36 -1.22
N ASP A 171 -15.12 -11.73 -1.92
CA ASP A 171 -14.04 -12.51 -1.33
C ASP A 171 -13.01 -11.65 -0.59
N TYR A 172 -12.93 -10.35 -0.90
CA TYR A 172 -11.85 -9.50 -0.40
C TYR A 172 -11.86 -9.46 1.13
N ASN A 173 -10.71 -9.78 1.72
CA ASN A 173 -10.52 -9.79 3.16
C ASN A 173 -9.34 -8.88 3.55
N PRO A 174 -9.61 -7.72 4.18
CA PRO A 174 -8.55 -6.79 4.56
C PRO A 174 -7.59 -7.40 5.59
N ASP A 175 -8.08 -8.17 6.56
CA ASP A 175 -7.25 -8.82 7.59
C ASP A 175 -6.27 -9.82 6.96
N PHE A 176 -6.75 -10.63 6.02
CA PHE A 176 -5.93 -11.57 5.25
C PHE A 176 -4.85 -10.83 4.46
N ARG A 177 -5.22 -9.74 3.79
CA ARG A 177 -4.28 -8.91 3.03
C ARG A 177 -3.21 -8.29 3.94
N GLN A 178 -3.59 -7.80 5.10
CA GLN A 178 -2.65 -7.22 6.07
C GLN A 178 -1.67 -8.25 6.62
N LEU A 179 -2.14 -9.44 6.96
CA LEU A 179 -1.28 -10.52 7.44
C LEU A 179 -0.22 -10.90 6.39
N ILE A 180 -0.62 -11.08 5.13
CA ILE A 180 0.34 -11.34 4.04
C ILE A 180 1.24 -10.14 3.79
N HIS A 181 0.74 -8.91 3.92
CA HIS A 181 1.54 -7.70 3.74
C HIS A 181 2.72 -7.65 4.72
N VAL A 182 2.51 -8.00 5.99
CA VAL A 182 3.61 -8.03 6.99
C VAL A 182 4.36 -9.37 6.98
N GLY A 183 3.82 -10.39 6.31
CA GLY A 183 4.41 -11.71 6.14
C GLY A 183 5.52 -11.82 5.09
N TYR A 184 6.00 -10.73 4.49
CA TYR A 184 7.08 -10.76 3.48
C TYR A 184 8.36 -11.47 3.97
N LYS A 185 8.61 -11.47 5.29
CA LYS A 185 9.73 -12.21 5.91
C LYS A 185 9.66 -13.71 5.59
N VAL A 186 8.46 -14.29 5.56
CA VAL A 186 8.25 -15.71 5.24
C VAL A 186 8.77 -16.02 3.84
N ALA A 187 8.43 -15.21 2.83
CA ALA A 187 8.93 -15.44 1.47
C ALA A 187 10.41 -15.11 1.31
N ALA A 188 10.94 -14.13 2.05
CA ALA A 188 12.37 -13.86 2.06
C ALA A 188 13.16 -15.09 2.55
N GLU A 189 12.66 -15.79 3.57
CA GLU A 189 13.25 -17.03 4.09
C GLU A 189 13.17 -18.22 3.10
N MET A 190 12.24 -18.18 2.13
CA MET A 190 12.18 -19.19 1.05
C MET A 190 13.30 -19.02 0.00
N GLY A 191 13.98 -17.87 -0.03
CA GLY A 191 15.13 -17.61 -0.90
C GLY A 191 14.85 -17.87 -2.40
N GLU A 192 15.75 -18.61 -3.05
CA GLU A 192 15.67 -18.93 -4.49
C GLU A 192 14.39 -19.67 -4.89
N ARG A 193 13.71 -20.36 -3.96
CA ARG A 193 12.43 -21.00 -4.27
C ARG A 193 11.37 -19.94 -4.61
N PHE A 194 11.30 -18.86 -3.83
CA PHE A 194 10.35 -17.79 -4.09
C PHE A 194 10.77 -16.96 -5.32
N THR A 195 12.02 -16.47 -5.34
CA THR A 195 12.50 -15.60 -6.44
C THR A 195 12.59 -16.34 -7.78
N GLY A 196 12.88 -17.64 -7.77
CA GLY A 196 12.85 -18.50 -8.95
C GLY A 196 11.46 -18.63 -9.55
N LEU A 197 10.42 -18.74 -8.72
CA LEU A 197 9.04 -18.77 -9.19
C LEU A 197 8.58 -17.41 -9.74
N LEU A 198 9.00 -16.30 -9.15
CA LEU A 198 8.74 -14.97 -9.71
C LEU A 198 9.36 -14.81 -11.11
N LYS A 199 10.57 -15.34 -11.32
CA LYS A 199 11.20 -15.36 -12.66
C LYS A 199 10.48 -16.28 -13.64
N LYS A 200 10.09 -17.48 -13.19
CA LYS A 200 9.38 -18.47 -14.01
C LYS A 200 8.01 -17.97 -14.47
N TYR A 201 7.31 -17.25 -13.59
CA TYR A 201 5.95 -16.75 -13.81
C TYR A 201 5.91 -15.22 -13.98
N SER A 202 6.98 -14.64 -14.54
CA SER A 202 7.15 -13.19 -14.66
C SER A 202 6.02 -12.50 -15.42
N ASP A 203 5.44 -13.18 -16.41
CA ASP A 203 4.40 -12.59 -17.27
C ASP A 203 3.12 -12.30 -16.46
N ILE A 204 2.61 -13.30 -15.73
CA ILE A 204 1.39 -13.13 -14.93
C ILE A 204 1.63 -12.29 -13.66
N VAL A 205 2.80 -12.43 -13.03
CA VAL A 205 3.21 -11.58 -11.90
C VAL A 205 3.33 -10.13 -12.35
N GLY A 206 4.02 -9.89 -13.47
CA GLY A 206 4.21 -8.57 -14.06
C GLY A 206 2.87 -7.91 -14.40
N GLN A 207 1.95 -8.66 -14.99
CA GLN A 207 0.59 -8.17 -15.28
C GLN A 207 -0.16 -7.74 -14.01
N CYS A 208 -0.09 -8.52 -12.93
CA CYS A 208 -0.74 -8.16 -11.66
C CYS A 208 -0.12 -6.90 -11.03
N VAL A 209 1.20 -6.77 -11.06
CA VAL A 209 1.93 -5.60 -10.57
C VAL A 209 1.59 -4.36 -11.40
N GLU A 210 1.57 -4.49 -12.73
CA GLU A 210 1.23 -3.41 -13.65
C GLU A 210 -0.22 -2.95 -13.45
N GLU A 211 -1.19 -3.87 -13.41
CA GLU A 211 -2.60 -3.57 -13.14
C GLU A 211 -2.76 -2.83 -11.81
N ASN A 212 -2.04 -3.25 -10.77
CA ASN A 212 -2.07 -2.56 -9.49
C ASN A 212 -1.52 -1.13 -9.58
N ILE A 213 -0.33 -0.95 -10.14
CA ILE A 213 0.33 0.37 -10.18
C ILE A 213 -0.40 1.31 -11.14
N TYR A 214 -0.70 0.86 -12.35
CA TYR A 214 -1.23 1.71 -13.41
C TYR A 214 -2.75 1.86 -13.28
N GLU A 215 -3.50 0.76 -13.37
CA GLU A 215 -4.96 0.81 -13.40
C GLU A 215 -5.57 1.18 -12.04
N ARG A 216 -5.12 0.54 -10.96
CA ARG A 216 -5.74 0.74 -9.64
C ARG A 216 -5.21 1.96 -8.88
N HIS A 217 -3.95 2.35 -9.09
CA HIS A 217 -3.37 3.48 -8.38
C HIS A 217 -3.28 4.73 -9.25
N PHE A 218 -2.49 4.68 -10.32
CA PHE A 218 -2.17 5.87 -11.10
C PHE A 218 -3.40 6.49 -11.76
N LYS A 219 -4.21 5.68 -12.48
CA LYS A 219 -5.44 6.19 -13.12
C LYS A 219 -6.44 6.73 -12.11
N ARG A 220 -6.62 6.07 -10.96
CA ARG A 220 -7.54 6.55 -9.90
C ARG A 220 -7.06 7.85 -9.25
N LEU A 221 -5.75 8.00 -9.07
CA LEU A 221 -5.17 9.21 -8.47
C LEU A 221 -5.23 10.43 -9.40
N PHE A 222 -5.26 10.21 -10.72
CA PHE A 222 -5.23 11.30 -11.71
C PHE A 222 -6.50 11.38 -12.56
N GLU A 223 -7.54 10.62 -12.21
CA GLU A 223 -8.82 10.56 -12.95
C GLU A 223 -8.63 10.33 -14.47
N LEU A 224 -7.73 9.40 -14.82
CA LEU A 224 -7.37 9.06 -16.22
C LEU A 224 -8.26 7.97 -16.83
#